data_AF-A0A1E4FG71-F1
#
_entry.id   AF-A0A1E4FG71-F1
#
_cell.length_a   1.000
_cell.length_b   1.000
_cell.length_c   1.000
_cell.angle_alpha   90.00
_cell.angle_beta   90.00
_cell.angle_gamma   90.00
#
_symmetry.space_group_name_H-M   'P 1'
#
loop_
_entity.id
_entity.type
_entity.pdbx_description
1 polymer ?
#
loop_
_entity_poly.entity_id
_entity_poly.type
_entity_poly.pdbx_seq_one_letter_code
_entity_poly.pdbx_strand_id
1 'polypeptide(L)'
;MKRRGYTLLELSLASSLVAVVLLVASLLLFYGMRSWRRLDQSQEAGFQLSKACRNLREELRHASFNECQVEQRAELGSVLSFLSAVDEPSGELLFQPDGSPFWQRNVLYYLASPGGDSCRDVVDCPHKRLLRLSLDTGKRTSPDTDPSVTEEDLLTNPLESLRGDAPAIAINLKFLNVQLAPDPIAFPDEVKVEVRAENASKMVQMQFSIFPRNLQ
;
A
#
# COMPACT_ATOMS: atom_id res chain seq x y z
N MET A 1 62.82 5.80 -41.74
CA MET A 1 61.87 5.81 -40.60
C MET A 1 62.54 5.13 -39.40
N LYS A 2 62.92 5.87 -38.36
CA LYS A 2 63.55 5.30 -37.14
C LYS A 2 62.46 4.62 -36.29
N ARG A 3 62.53 3.29 -36.13
CA ARG A 3 61.70 2.56 -35.17
C ARG A 3 62.27 2.80 -33.78
N ARG A 4 61.59 3.59 -32.95
CA ARG A 4 61.87 3.66 -31.51
C ARG A 4 61.03 2.59 -30.82
N GLY A 5 61.68 1.60 -30.22
CA GLY A 5 61.01 0.61 -29.38
C GLY A 5 60.72 1.20 -28.01
N TYR A 6 59.56 0.87 -27.44
CA TYR A 6 59.23 1.21 -26.06
C TYR A 6 60.09 0.40 -25.09
N THR A 7 60.52 1.02 -24.00
CA THR A 7 61.28 0.31 -22.98
C THR A 7 60.35 -0.51 -22.08
N LEU A 8 60.80 -1.66 -21.58
CA LEU A 8 59.99 -2.50 -20.66
C LEU A 8 59.55 -1.73 -19.42
N LEU A 9 60.38 -0.79 -18.94
CA LEU A 9 60.05 0.08 -17.82
C LEU A 9 58.84 0.98 -18.12
N GLU A 10 58.81 1.60 -19.30
CA GLU A 10 57.71 2.44 -19.74
C GLU A 10 56.39 1.66 -19.82
N LEU A 11 56.44 0.41 -20.32
CA LEU A 11 55.26 -0.45 -20.39
C LEU A 11 54.78 -0.89 -19.00
N SER A 12 55.70 -1.20 -18.07
CA SER A 12 55.34 -1.53 -16.68
C SER A 12 54.74 -0.33 -15.93
N LEU A 13 55.26 0.88 -16.18
CA LEU A 13 54.77 2.11 -15.58
C LEU A 13 53.40 2.48 -16.14
N ALA A 14 53.20 2.38 -17.45
CA ALA A 14 51.89 2.57 -18.07
C ALA A 14 50.86 1.56 -17.54
N SER A 15 51.23 0.27 -17.42
CA SER A 15 50.34 -0.77 -16.90
C SER A 15 49.95 -0.53 -15.44
N SER A 16 50.91 -0.16 -14.57
CA SER A 16 50.61 0.16 -13.17
C SER A 16 49.72 1.39 -13.02
N LEU A 17 49.94 2.43 -13.83
CA LEU A 17 49.10 3.62 -13.84
C LEU A 17 47.67 3.27 -14.27
N VAL A 18 47.51 2.48 -15.33
CA VAL A 18 46.19 1.99 -15.77
C VAL A 18 45.52 1.16 -14.68
N ALA A 19 46.26 0.27 -14.00
CA ALA A 19 45.72 -0.54 -12.91
C ALA A 19 45.21 0.32 -11.74
N VAL A 20 45.95 1.37 -11.36
CA VAL A 20 45.52 2.32 -10.31
C VAL A 20 44.27 3.07 -10.74
N VAL A 21 44.20 3.54 -12.00
CA VAL A 21 43.02 4.23 -12.52
C VAL A 21 41.81 3.29 -12.53
N LEU A 22 41.97 2.04 -12.97
CA LEU A 22 40.89 1.04 -12.96
C LEU A 22 40.42 0.70 -11.54
N LEU A 23 41.35 0.63 -10.57
CA LEU A 23 41.01 0.40 -9.17
C LEU A 23 40.17 1.57 -8.62
N VAL A 24 40.58 2.81 -8.86
CA VAL A 24 39.82 4.00 -8.43
C VAL A 24 38.45 4.02 -9.08
N ALA A 25 38.36 3.76 -10.39
CA ALA A 25 37.08 3.68 -11.11
C ALA A 25 36.18 2.58 -10.53
N SER A 26 36.74 1.41 -10.21
CA SER A 26 36.01 0.31 -9.58
C SER A 26 35.44 0.72 -8.22
N LEU A 27 36.24 1.36 -7.35
CA LEU A 27 35.79 1.84 -6.05
C LEU A 27 34.65 2.86 -6.20
N LEU A 28 34.79 3.82 -7.12
CA LEU A 28 33.75 4.82 -7.39
C LEU A 28 32.44 4.16 -7.84
N LEU A 29 32.51 3.15 -8.70
CA LEU A 29 31.34 2.38 -9.11
C LEU A 29 30.71 1.61 -7.93
N PHE A 30 31.51 0.98 -7.07
CA PHE A 30 30.99 0.28 -5.89
C PHE A 30 30.27 1.25 -4.92
N TYR A 31 30.86 2.41 -4.64
CA TYR A 31 30.23 3.43 -3.81
C TYR A 31 28.99 4.03 -4.48
N GLY A 32 29.06 4.28 -5.78
CA GLY A 32 27.94 4.77 -6.59
C GLY A 32 26.75 3.80 -6.55
N MET A 33 26.98 2.51 -6.80
CA MET A 33 25.93 1.48 -6.75
C MET A 33 25.30 1.36 -5.36
N ARG A 34 26.10 1.42 -4.29
CA ARG A 34 25.58 1.34 -2.92
C ARG A 34 24.74 2.58 -2.56
N SER A 35 25.16 3.76 -3.00
CA SER A 35 24.42 5.01 -2.82
C SER A 35 23.11 4.97 -3.62
N TRP A 36 23.18 4.56 -4.88
CA TRP A 36 22.02 4.44 -5.77
C TRP A 36 20.97 3.49 -5.20
N ARG A 37 21.36 2.28 -4.75
CA ARG A 37 20.41 1.33 -4.13
C ARG A 37 19.69 1.91 -2.90
N ARG A 38 20.37 2.72 -2.09
CA ARG A 38 19.74 3.37 -0.93
C ARG A 38 18.73 4.45 -1.35
N LEU A 39 19.07 5.24 -2.37
CA LEU A 39 18.17 6.25 -2.91
C LEU A 39 16.96 5.62 -3.60
N ASP A 40 17.16 4.53 -4.33
CA ASP A 40 16.13 3.77 -5.02
C ASP A 40 15.11 3.18 -4.03
N GLN A 41 15.60 2.47 -2.99
CA GLN A 41 14.75 1.98 -1.89
C GLN A 41 13.95 3.09 -1.22
N SER A 42 14.55 4.28 -1.10
CA SER A 42 13.92 5.43 -0.49
C SER A 42 12.78 6.00 -1.32
N GLN A 43 13.00 6.15 -2.62
CA GLN A 43 11.98 6.63 -3.53
C GLN A 43 10.84 5.63 -3.64
N GLU A 44 11.16 4.33 -3.69
CA GLU A 44 10.17 3.27 -3.77
C GLU A 44 9.25 3.25 -2.55
N ALA A 45 9.78 3.33 -1.32
CA ALA A 45 8.95 3.38 -0.12
C ALA A 45 7.98 4.58 -0.10
N GLY A 46 8.45 5.76 -0.51
CA GLY A 46 7.62 6.96 -0.62
C GLY A 46 6.53 6.84 -1.71
N PHE A 47 6.88 6.22 -2.84
CA PHE A 47 5.95 5.95 -3.93
C PHE A 47 4.85 4.97 -3.51
N GLN A 48 5.22 3.86 -2.86
CA GLN A 48 4.27 2.85 -2.38
C GLN A 48 3.35 3.41 -1.28
N LEU A 49 3.86 4.23 -0.36
CA LEU A 49 3.04 4.92 0.63
C LEU A 49 2.04 5.88 -0.01
N SER A 50 2.50 6.67 -0.98
CA SER A 50 1.64 7.60 -1.72
C SER A 50 0.54 6.85 -2.47
N LYS A 51 0.89 5.71 -3.10
CA LYS A 51 -0.05 4.84 -3.79
C LYS A 51 -1.08 4.23 -2.84
N ALA A 52 -0.64 3.71 -1.69
CA ALA A 52 -1.51 3.17 -0.65
C ALA A 52 -2.49 4.24 -0.13
N CYS A 53 -1.98 5.42 0.23
CA CYS A 53 -2.79 6.51 0.77
C CYS A 53 -3.77 7.05 -0.26
N ARG A 54 -3.35 7.19 -1.53
CA ARG A 54 -4.24 7.65 -2.60
C ARG A 54 -5.41 6.69 -2.78
N ASN A 55 -5.13 5.39 -2.90
CA ASN A 55 -6.16 4.39 -3.14
C ASN A 55 -7.10 4.25 -1.93
N LEU A 56 -6.57 4.22 -0.70
CA LEU A 56 -7.40 4.21 0.52
C LEU A 56 -8.28 5.46 0.62
N ARG A 57 -7.72 6.64 0.33
CA ARG A 57 -8.47 7.90 0.37
C ARG A 57 -9.58 7.94 -0.67
N GLU A 58 -9.31 7.46 -1.88
CA GLU A 58 -10.29 7.42 -2.95
C GLU A 58 -11.47 6.51 -2.60
N GLU A 59 -11.20 5.31 -2.09
CA GLU A 59 -12.24 4.35 -1.72
C GLU A 59 -13.03 4.78 -0.48
N LEU A 60 -12.35 5.33 0.54
CA LEU A 60 -13.02 5.85 1.73
C LEU A 60 -13.91 7.08 1.46
N ARG A 61 -13.74 7.79 0.32
CA ARG A 61 -14.69 8.85 -0.09
C ARG A 61 -16.05 8.30 -0.48
N HIS A 62 -16.07 7.04 -0.91
CA HIS A 62 -17.24 6.34 -1.43
C HIS A 62 -17.65 5.20 -0.51
N ALA A 63 -17.20 5.25 0.75
CA ALA A 63 -17.51 4.29 1.79
C ALA A 63 -18.67 4.77 2.67
N SER A 64 -19.47 3.83 3.18
CA SER A 64 -20.42 4.10 4.26
C SER A 64 -19.64 4.25 5.56
N PHE A 65 -19.87 5.34 6.30
CA PHE A 65 -19.27 5.50 7.63
C PHE A 65 -19.93 4.55 8.64
N ASN A 66 -21.25 4.38 8.56
CA ASN A 66 -22.03 3.54 9.47
C ASN A 66 -21.57 2.08 9.43
N GLU A 67 -21.21 1.60 8.23
CA GLU A 67 -20.72 0.23 8.01
C GLU A 67 -19.19 0.13 7.94
N CYS A 68 -18.48 1.16 8.41
CA CYS A 68 -17.04 1.12 8.53
C CYS A 68 -16.64 0.45 9.84
N GLN A 69 -15.86 -0.62 9.76
CA GLN A 69 -15.38 -1.38 10.91
C GLN A 69 -13.85 -1.49 10.85
N VAL A 70 -13.24 -1.37 12.03
CA VAL A 70 -11.79 -1.59 12.19
C VAL A 70 -11.59 -2.67 13.24
N GLU A 71 -10.95 -3.77 12.83
CA GLU A 71 -10.56 -4.87 13.71
C GLU A 71 -9.04 -4.91 13.87
N GLN A 72 -8.55 -5.17 15.08
CA GLN A 72 -7.12 -5.40 15.31
C GLN A 72 -6.85 -6.91 15.36
N ARG A 73 -5.95 -7.40 14.50
CA ARG A 73 -5.49 -8.79 14.48
C ARG A 73 -3.99 -8.87 14.75
N ALA A 74 -3.59 -9.84 15.57
CA ALA A 74 -2.18 -10.03 15.93
C ALA A 74 -1.27 -10.24 14.70
N GLU A 75 -1.75 -10.98 13.69
CA GLU A 75 -0.97 -11.35 12.51
C GLU A 75 -1.01 -10.29 11.40
N LEU A 76 -2.11 -9.55 11.28
CA LEU A 76 -2.37 -8.63 10.16
C LEU A 76 -2.29 -7.15 10.55
N GLY A 77 -2.24 -6.84 11.86
CA GLY A 77 -2.41 -5.49 12.38
C GLY A 77 -3.86 -5.02 12.24
N SER A 78 -4.05 -3.76 11.85
CA SER A 78 -5.38 -3.21 11.63
C SER A 78 -5.97 -3.70 10.31
N VAL A 79 -7.17 -4.27 10.38
CA VAL A 79 -8.02 -4.64 9.26
C VAL A 79 -9.14 -3.61 9.19
N LEU A 80 -9.27 -2.98 8.03
CA LEU A 80 -10.33 -2.02 7.74
C LEU A 80 -11.32 -2.69 6.80
N SER A 81 -12.59 -2.72 7.18
CA SER A 81 -13.69 -3.17 6.32
C SER A 81 -14.75 -2.08 6.21
N PHE A 82 -15.30 -1.87 5.02
CA PHE A 82 -16.38 -0.92 4.79
C PHE A 82 -17.22 -1.31 3.57
N LEU A 83 -18.42 -0.75 3.52
CA LEU A 83 -19.33 -0.91 2.39
C LEU A 83 -19.03 0.16 1.32
N SER A 84 -18.81 -0.25 0.07
CA SER A 84 -18.49 0.66 -1.05
C SER A 84 -19.65 0.75 -2.04
N ALA A 85 -19.88 1.98 -2.51
CA ALA A 85 -20.87 2.29 -3.55
C ALA A 85 -20.32 2.16 -4.98
N VAL A 86 -19.03 1.86 -5.12
CA VAL A 86 -18.35 1.72 -6.42
C VAL A 86 -18.59 0.33 -6.98
N ASP A 87 -19.06 0.28 -8.22
CA ASP A 87 -19.09 -0.96 -9.00
C ASP A 87 -17.69 -1.25 -9.58
N GLU A 88 -17.09 -2.38 -9.23
CA GLU A 88 -15.71 -2.72 -9.61
C GLU A 88 -15.50 -2.98 -11.12
N PRO A 89 -16.40 -3.64 -11.87
CA PRO A 89 -16.24 -3.79 -13.32
C PRO A 89 -16.40 -2.47 -14.09
N SER A 90 -17.27 -1.55 -13.67
CA SER A 90 -17.53 -0.29 -14.38
C SER A 90 -16.73 0.90 -13.81
N GLY A 91 -16.35 0.84 -12.54
CA GLY A 91 -15.79 1.97 -11.78
C GLY A 91 -16.83 3.06 -11.47
N GLU A 92 -18.11 2.81 -11.76
CA GLU A 92 -19.16 3.82 -11.63
C GLU A 92 -19.79 3.81 -10.23
N LEU A 93 -20.20 5.00 -9.80
CA LEU A 93 -20.99 5.19 -8.58
C LEU A 93 -22.46 5.11 -8.97
N LEU A 94 -23.17 4.16 -8.40
CA LEU A 94 -24.62 4.10 -8.56
C LEU A 94 -25.28 4.88 -7.42
N PHE A 95 -26.31 5.64 -7.77
CA PHE A 95 -27.12 6.39 -6.83
C PHE A 95 -28.58 5.96 -6.98
N GLN A 96 -29.27 5.93 -5.85
CA GLN A 96 -30.70 5.76 -5.76
C GLN A 96 -31.44 7.03 -6.24
N PRO A 97 -32.75 6.94 -6.53
CA PRO A 97 -33.56 8.09 -6.95
C PRO A 97 -33.61 9.22 -5.91
N ASP A 98 -33.40 8.91 -4.64
CA ASP A 98 -33.32 9.88 -3.54
C ASP A 98 -31.95 10.59 -3.45
N GLY A 99 -30.98 10.18 -4.28
CA GLY A 99 -29.61 10.71 -4.30
C GLY A 99 -28.65 10.01 -3.32
N SER A 100 -29.12 9.02 -2.57
CA SER A 100 -28.25 8.19 -1.72
C SER A 100 -27.39 7.24 -2.60
N PRO A 101 -26.15 6.93 -2.20
CA PRO A 101 -25.35 5.93 -2.87
C PRO A 101 -26.01 4.56 -2.78
N PHE A 102 -25.75 3.77 -3.81
CA PHE A 102 -26.21 2.39 -3.87
C PHE A 102 -25.06 1.48 -3.47
N TRP A 103 -25.18 0.92 -2.27
CA TRP A 103 -24.13 0.10 -1.68
C TRP A 103 -24.08 -1.29 -2.30
N GLN A 104 -22.91 -1.70 -2.79
CA GLN A 104 -22.82 -2.92 -3.61
C GLN A 104 -21.99 -4.04 -3.00
N ARG A 105 -20.90 -3.70 -2.30
CA ARG A 105 -19.88 -4.67 -1.90
C ARG A 105 -19.16 -4.28 -0.61
N ASN A 106 -18.75 -5.29 0.15
CA ASN A 106 -17.82 -5.10 1.26
C ASN A 106 -16.39 -5.12 0.75
N VAL A 107 -15.62 -4.09 1.10
CA VAL A 107 -14.20 -3.97 0.75
C VAL A 107 -13.39 -4.08 2.04
N LEU A 108 -12.33 -4.90 1.99
CA LEU A 108 -11.37 -5.05 3.08
C LEU A 108 -9.99 -4.60 2.67
N TYR A 109 -9.33 -3.91 3.59
CA TYR A 109 -7.94 -3.53 3.52
C TYR A 109 -7.19 -4.09 4.72
N TYR A 110 -6.08 -4.78 4.45
CA TYR A 110 -5.22 -5.32 5.50
C TYR A 110 -3.79 -5.49 5.02
N LEU A 111 -2.85 -5.51 5.96
CA LEU A 111 -1.47 -5.84 5.67
C LEU A 111 -1.23 -7.33 5.82
N ALA A 112 -0.62 -7.95 4.81
CA ALA A 112 -0.21 -9.34 4.87
C ALA A 112 1.27 -9.48 4.53
N SER A 113 1.95 -10.41 5.20
CA SER A 113 3.30 -10.79 4.81
C SER A 113 3.29 -11.43 3.41
N PRO A 114 4.34 -11.24 2.60
CA PRO A 114 4.59 -12.12 1.46
C PRO A 114 4.63 -13.57 1.94
N GLY A 115 3.86 -14.45 1.29
CA GLY A 115 3.83 -15.87 1.63
C GLY A 115 5.24 -16.48 1.54
N GLY A 116 5.55 -17.43 2.43
CA GLY A 116 6.86 -18.07 2.56
C GLY A 116 7.73 -17.53 3.71
N ASP A 117 8.95 -18.04 3.84
CA ASP A 117 9.88 -17.79 4.97
C ASP A 117 10.59 -16.41 4.95
N SER A 118 10.08 -15.45 4.18
CA SER A 118 10.78 -14.16 3.98
C SER A 118 10.79 -13.25 5.23
N CYS A 119 9.91 -13.51 6.20
CA CYS A 119 9.86 -12.77 7.46
C CYS A 119 9.81 -13.73 8.66
N ARG A 120 10.80 -13.60 9.54
CA ARG A 120 10.93 -14.42 10.76
C ARG A 120 9.92 -14.01 11.85
N ASP A 121 9.52 -12.75 11.82
CA ASP A 121 8.46 -12.18 12.65
C ASP A 121 7.43 -11.52 11.73
N VAL A 122 6.19 -11.99 11.80
CA VAL A 122 5.08 -11.44 11.02
C VAL A 122 4.77 -10.01 11.47
N VAL A 123 4.99 -9.68 12.74
CA VAL A 123 4.71 -8.35 13.29
C VAL A 123 5.70 -7.32 12.76
N ASP A 124 7.00 -7.64 12.77
CA ASP A 124 8.08 -6.72 12.37
C ASP A 124 8.60 -6.96 10.93
N CYS A 125 7.73 -7.43 10.03
CA CYS A 125 8.08 -7.62 8.63
C CYS A 125 8.06 -6.29 7.86
N PRO A 126 9.18 -5.84 7.24
CA PRO A 126 9.21 -4.60 6.46
C PRO A 126 8.64 -4.77 5.04
N HIS A 127 8.38 -6.00 4.60
CA HIS A 127 7.96 -6.34 3.25
C HIS A 127 6.45 -6.59 3.14
N LYS A 128 5.63 -6.15 4.11
CA LYS A 128 4.19 -6.41 4.05
C LYS A 128 3.57 -5.72 2.85
N ARG A 129 2.49 -6.34 2.39
CA ARG A 129 1.72 -5.92 1.22
C ARG A 129 0.36 -5.46 1.71
N LEU A 130 -0.08 -4.28 1.26
CA LEU A 130 -1.46 -3.85 1.44
C LEU A 130 -2.31 -4.59 0.43
N LEU A 131 -3.13 -5.50 0.93
CA LEU A 131 -4.07 -6.25 0.13
C LEU A 131 -5.42 -5.57 0.17
N ARG A 132 -6.13 -5.58 -0.97
CA ARG A 132 -7.54 -5.20 -1.05
C ARG A 132 -8.34 -6.40 -1.49
N LEU A 133 -9.34 -6.75 -0.71
CA LEU A 133 -10.26 -7.83 -1.00
C LEU A 133 -11.67 -7.26 -1.14
N SER A 134 -12.28 -7.43 -2.31
CA SER A 134 -13.71 -7.22 -2.51
C SER A 134 -14.45 -8.52 -2.22
N LEU A 135 -15.39 -8.48 -1.29
CA LEU A 135 -16.28 -9.61 -1.03
C LEU A 135 -17.54 -9.44 -1.86
N ASP A 136 -17.59 -10.18 -2.96
CA ASP A 136 -18.77 -10.32 -3.82
C ASP A 136 -19.66 -11.50 -3.35
N THR A 137 -19.80 -11.70 -2.04
CA THR A 137 -20.56 -12.82 -1.48
C THR A 137 -21.99 -12.38 -1.15
N GLY A 138 -22.85 -12.26 -2.16
CA GLY A 138 -24.27 -12.00 -1.91
C GLY A 138 -25.09 -11.48 -3.08
N LYS A 139 -26.35 -11.11 -2.78
CA LYS A 139 -27.20 -10.33 -3.69
C LYS A 139 -26.59 -8.93 -3.82
N ARG A 140 -26.07 -8.61 -5.00
CA ARG A 140 -25.83 -7.21 -5.35
C ARG A 140 -27.17 -6.53 -5.44
N THR A 141 -27.32 -5.41 -4.78
CA THR A 141 -28.35 -4.47 -5.16
C THR A 141 -28.01 -4.03 -6.59
N SER A 142 -28.95 -4.15 -7.52
CA SER A 142 -28.93 -3.53 -8.85
C SER A 142 -30.11 -2.54 -8.93
N PRO A 143 -30.13 -1.56 -9.84
CA PRO A 143 -31.29 -0.69 -10.04
C PRO A 143 -32.60 -1.48 -10.28
N ASP A 144 -32.50 -2.75 -10.69
CA ASP A 144 -33.61 -3.69 -10.91
C ASP A 144 -33.93 -4.57 -9.68
N THR A 145 -33.16 -4.45 -8.59
CA THR A 145 -33.31 -5.24 -7.36
C THR A 145 -34.18 -4.49 -6.35
N ASP A 146 -34.93 -5.25 -5.56
CA ASP A 146 -35.87 -4.75 -4.55
C ASP A 146 -35.24 -3.65 -3.65
N PRO A 147 -35.89 -2.48 -3.47
CA PRO A 147 -35.41 -1.39 -2.61
C PRO A 147 -35.46 -1.72 -1.11
N SER A 148 -35.84 -2.95 -0.76
CA SER A 148 -35.93 -3.46 0.61
C SER A 148 -34.64 -4.09 1.12
N VAL A 149 -33.60 -4.24 0.28
CA VAL A 149 -32.28 -4.71 0.72
C VAL A 149 -31.62 -3.61 1.54
N THR A 150 -31.51 -3.83 2.84
CA THR A 150 -30.89 -2.87 3.78
C THR A 150 -29.37 -3.02 3.79
N GLU A 151 -28.65 -1.99 4.27
CA GLU A 151 -27.19 -2.05 4.47
C GLU A 151 -26.79 -3.28 5.30
N GLU A 152 -27.61 -3.62 6.29
CA GLU A 152 -27.43 -4.76 7.20
C GLU A 152 -27.50 -6.13 6.46
N ASP A 153 -28.30 -6.25 5.41
CA ASP A 153 -28.43 -7.49 4.62
C ASP A 153 -27.21 -7.75 3.72
N LEU A 154 -26.44 -6.71 3.42
CA LEU A 154 -25.22 -6.78 2.61
C LEU A 154 -23.98 -7.12 3.45
N LEU A 155 -24.09 -7.06 4.78
CA LEU A 155 -23.01 -7.43 5.70
C LEU A 155 -22.87 -8.95 5.76
N THR A 156 -21.86 -9.44 5.05
CA THR A 156 -21.29 -10.78 5.32
C THR A 156 -20.13 -10.57 6.27
N ASN A 157 -19.98 -11.42 7.31
CA ASN A 157 -18.84 -11.39 8.24
C ASN A 157 -17.53 -11.39 7.44
N PRO A 158 -16.91 -10.22 7.22
CA PRO A 158 -15.96 -10.07 6.11
C PRO A 158 -14.62 -10.75 6.44
N LEU A 159 -14.44 -10.96 7.73
CA LEU A 159 -13.28 -11.45 8.45
C LEU A 159 -13.04 -12.96 8.32
N GLU A 160 -14.07 -13.75 8.01
CA GLU A 160 -13.91 -15.19 7.73
C GLU A 160 -13.31 -15.44 6.34
N SER A 161 -13.40 -14.46 5.45
CA SER A 161 -13.03 -14.58 4.04
C SER A 161 -11.62 -14.07 3.71
N LEU A 162 -10.78 -13.79 4.70
CA LEU A 162 -9.41 -13.31 4.47
C LEU A 162 -8.61 -14.36 3.69
N ARG A 163 -8.20 -14.00 2.47
CA ARG A 163 -7.41 -14.84 1.56
C ARG A 163 -6.07 -14.19 1.25
N GLY A 164 -4.98 -14.92 1.47
CA GLY A 164 -3.62 -14.45 1.16
C GLY A 164 -3.34 -14.14 -0.32
N ASP A 165 -4.27 -14.50 -1.23
CA ASP A 165 -4.19 -14.28 -2.68
C ASP A 165 -4.90 -13.00 -3.15
N ALA A 166 -5.38 -12.14 -2.24
CA ALA A 166 -5.96 -10.87 -2.62
C ALA A 166 -4.95 -9.98 -3.38
N PRO A 167 -5.39 -9.16 -4.35
CA PRO A 167 -4.52 -8.29 -5.12
C PRO A 167 -3.82 -7.27 -4.21
N ALA A 168 -2.50 -7.16 -4.37
CA ALA A 168 -1.70 -6.18 -3.64
C ALA A 168 -1.80 -4.79 -4.29
N ILE A 169 -2.23 -3.81 -3.52
CA ILE A 169 -2.25 -2.41 -3.94
C ILE A 169 -0.87 -1.79 -3.81
N ALA A 170 -0.24 -2.01 -2.67
CA ALA A 170 1.05 -1.45 -2.33
C ALA A 170 1.91 -2.50 -1.63
N ILE A 171 3.21 -2.38 -1.77
CA ILE A 171 4.20 -3.31 -1.22
C ILE A 171 5.19 -2.57 -0.32
N ASN A 172 5.99 -3.32 0.44
CA ASN A 172 7.02 -2.78 1.32
C ASN A 172 6.48 -1.81 2.37
N LEU A 173 5.29 -2.12 2.90
CA LEU A 173 4.71 -1.43 4.03
C LEU A 173 5.05 -2.18 5.32
N LYS A 174 5.12 -1.45 6.42
CA LYS A 174 5.44 -2.01 7.73
C LYS A 174 4.23 -2.00 8.66
N PHE A 175 3.44 -0.94 8.59
CA PHE A 175 2.37 -0.70 9.55
C PHE A 175 1.19 0.02 8.91
N LEU A 176 -0.01 -0.39 9.31
CA LEU A 176 -1.28 0.23 8.99
C LEU A 176 -2.04 0.35 10.29
N ASN A 177 -2.47 1.57 10.61
CA ASN A 177 -3.32 1.88 11.74
C ASN A 177 -4.48 2.72 11.25
N VAL A 178 -5.67 2.31 11.63
CA VAL A 178 -6.91 2.99 11.26
C VAL A 178 -7.68 3.27 12.53
N GLN A 179 -8.20 4.49 12.65
CA GLN A 179 -8.97 4.96 13.79
C GLN A 179 -10.27 5.57 13.27
N LEU A 180 -11.40 5.04 13.74
CA LEU A 180 -12.73 5.59 13.49
C LEU A 180 -13.09 6.57 14.60
N ALA A 181 -13.64 7.71 14.23
CA ALA A 181 -14.05 8.79 15.12
C ALA A 181 -12.99 9.10 16.21
N PRO A 182 -11.76 9.51 15.84
CA PRO A 182 -10.70 9.77 16.82
C PRO A 182 -11.12 10.82 17.87
N ASP A 183 -11.89 11.82 17.45
CA ASP A 183 -12.53 12.82 18.30
C ASP A 183 -14.05 12.79 18.09
N PRO A 184 -14.78 11.88 18.75
CA PRO A 184 -16.20 11.63 18.46
C PRO A 184 -17.10 12.84 18.76
N ILE A 185 -16.63 13.78 19.58
CA ILE A 185 -17.36 15.00 19.96
C ILE A 185 -17.24 16.08 18.87
N ALA A 186 -16.04 16.24 18.29
CA ALA A 186 -15.76 17.27 17.29
C ALA A 186 -16.03 16.78 15.87
N PHE A 187 -15.72 15.51 15.62
CA PHE A 187 -15.68 14.87 14.32
C PHE A 187 -16.21 13.42 14.43
N PRO A 188 -17.53 13.25 14.62
CA PRO A 188 -18.14 11.93 14.79
C PRO A 188 -17.89 11.02 13.59
N ASP A 189 -17.70 11.60 12.41
CA ASP A 189 -17.65 10.90 11.13
C ASP A 189 -16.23 10.86 10.54
N GLU A 190 -15.21 11.15 11.34
CA GLU A 190 -13.82 11.15 10.87
C GLU A 190 -13.23 9.74 10.88
N VAL A 191 -12.65 9.34 9.74
CA VAL A 191 -11.78 8.17 9.64
C VAL A 191 -10.34 8.66 9.48
N LYS A 192 -9.50 8.34 10.46
CA LYS A 192 -8.08 8.67 10.47
C LYS A 192 -7.27 7.44 10.12
N VAL A 193 -6.54 7.52 9.02
CA VAL A 193 -5.69 6.45 8.51
C VAL A 193 -4.23 6.85 8.62
N GLU A 194 -3.43 5.95 9.17
CA GLU A 194 -1.99 6.08 9.31
C GLU A 194 -1.31 4.88 8.67
N VAL A 195 -0.47 5.15 7.66
CA VAL A 195 0.32 4.12 6.97
C VAL A 195 1.80 4.43 7.19
N ARG A 196 2.58 3.42 7.56
CA ARG A 196 4.05 3.54 7.71
C ARG A 196 4.77 2.50 6.86
N ALA A 197 5.87 2.94 6.25
CA ALA A 197 6.82 2.10 5.52
C ALA A 197 8.24 2.32 6.07
N GLU A 198 9.07 1.30 5.95
CA GLU A 198 10.47 1.38 6.34
C GLU A 198 11.34 1.70 5.12
N ASN A 199 12.21 2.71 5.26
CA ASN A 199 13.11 3.22 4.24
C ASN A 199 14.52 3.31 4.82
N ALA A 200 15.42 2.39 4.44
CA ALA A 200 16.83 2.44 4.83
C ALA A 200 17.04 2.72 6.34
N SER A 201 16.26 2.04 7.19
CA SER A 201 16.24 2.19 8.66
C SER A 201 15.61 3.49 9.19
N LYS A 202 14.91 4.25 8.33
CA LYS A 202 14.05 5.37 8.72
C LYS A 202 12.59 5.01 8.48
N MET A 203 11.73 5.36 9.41
CA MET A 203 10.28 5.21 9.23
C MET A 203 9.75 6.41 8.45
N VAL A 204 9.05 6.15 7.35
CA VAL A 204 8.26 7.14 6.64
C VAL A 204 6.81 6.89 6.97
N GLN A 205 6.10 7.93 7.39
CA GLN A 205 4.70 7.88 7.79
C GLN A 205 3.89 8.85 6.95
N MET A 206 2.71 8.41 6.53
CA MET A 206 1.68 9.26 5.96
C MET A 206 0.40 9.07 6.76
N GLN A 207 -0.25 10.18 7.08
CA GLN A 207 -1.52 10.20 7.76
C GLN A 207 -2.50 11.05 6.97
N PHE A 208 -3.76 10.62 6.92
CA PHE A 208 -4.83 11.46 6.42
C PHE A 208 -6.11 11.18 7.18
N SER A 209 -6.94 12.21 7.21
CA SER A 209 -8.29 12.15 7.73
C SER A 209 -9.26 12.28 6.58
N ILE A 210 -10.36 11.56 6.65
CA ILE A 210 -11.45 11.64 5.69
C ILE A 210 -12.77 11.61 6.43
N PHE A 211 -13.73 12.35 5.91
CA PHE A 211 -15.12 12.35 6.36
C PHE A 211 -15.90 11.60 5.28
N PRO A 212 -16.23 10.31 5.48
CA PRO A 212 -17.10 9.61 4.55
C PRO A 212 -18.48 10.27 4.55
N ARG A 213 -19.28 10.00 3.53
CA ARG A 213 -20.58 10.66 3.41
C ARG A 213 -21.55 10.14 4.48
N ASN A 214 -21.72 10.98 5.51
CA ASN A 214 -22.97 11.31 6.17
C ASN A 214 -24.26 11.08 5.38
N LEU A 215 -24.93 9.92 5.43
CA LEU A 215 -26.34 9.87 5.03
C LEU A 215 -27.18 9.98 6.30
N GLN A 216 -27.72 11.17 6.54
CA GLN A 216 -28.83 11.40 7.46
C GLN A 216 -30.15 11.32 6.71
#